data_AF-A1HTG8-F1
#
_entry.id   AF-A1HTG8-F1
#
_cell.length_a   1.000
_cell.length_b   1.000
_cell.length_c   1.000
_cell.angle_alpha   90.00
_cell.angle_beta   90.00
_cell.angle_gamma   90.00
#
_symmetry.space_group_name_H-M   'P 1'
#
loop_
_entity.id
_entity.type
_entity.pdbx_description
1 polymer ?
#
loop_
_entity_poly.entity_id
_entity_poly.type
_entity_poly.pdbx_seq_one_letter_code
_entity_poly.pdbx_strand_id
1 'polypeptide(L)'
;MGVSTDSVFSHRAWIKTPVDDGGLGPIDYPLGSDITREVSRAYGVLLEDKGIAQRGLFIIDPDGIIQYFVVTNLDVGRSVEETLRVLQALQTRGLCPLDWKPGDKLL
;
A
#
# COMPACT_ATOMS: atom_id res chain seq x y z
N MET A 1 4.69 2.13 4.19
CA MET A 1 3.76 2.95 5.01
C MET A 1 2.35 2.44 4.77
N GLY A 2 1.55 2.28 5.82
CA GLY A 2 0.10 2.09 5.70
C GLY A 2 -0.63 3.41 5.93
N VAL A 3 -1.82 3.59 5.36
CA VAL A 3 -2.68 4.77 5.60
C VAL A 3 -4.13 4.30 5.67
N SER A 4 -4.91 4.85 6.59
CA SER A 4 -6.36 4.72 6.60
C SER A 4 -7.01 6.02 7.09
N THR A 5 -8.34 6.08 7.01
CA THR A 5 -9.14 7.20 7.49
C THR A 5 -9.31 7.23 9.01
N ASP A 6 -8.69 6.30 9.74
CA ASP A 6 -8.73 6.25 11.20
C ASP A 6 -7.76 7.27 11.82
N SER A 7 -8.02 7.61 13.09
CA SER A 7 -7.17 8.51 13.85
C SER A 7 -5.84 7.89 14.26
N VAL A 8 -4.84 8.72 14.53
CA VAL A 8 -3.56 8.28 15.14
C VAL A 8 -3.74 7.56 16.47
N PHE A 9 -4.83 7.85 17.21
CA PHE A 9 -5.14 7.17 18.46
C PHE A 9 -5.62 5.75 18.23
N SER A 10 -6.45 5.53 17.21
CA SER A 10 -6.91 4.22 16.76
C SER A 10 -5.71 3.35 16.33
N HIS A 11 -4.82 3.90 15.51
CA HIS A 11 -3.59 3.22 15.08
C HIS A 11 -2.72 2.80 16.26
N ARG A 12 -2.51 3.72 17.20
CA ARG A 12 -1.70 3.43 18.40
C ARG A 12 -2.33 2.37 19.29
N ALA A 13 -3.66 2.36 19.42
CA ALA A 13 -4.36 1.31 20.15
C ALA A 13 -4.16 -0.04 19.45
N TRP A 14 -4.34 -0.09 18.13
CA TRP A 14 -4.23 -1.33 17.35
C TRP A 14 -2.82 -1.93 17.35
N ILE A 15 -1.77 -1.09 17.31
CA ILE A 15 -0.36 -1.50 17.46
C ILE A 15 -0.09 -2.10 18.86
N LYS A 16 -0.75 -1.58 19.90
CA LYS A 16 -0.57 -2.06 21.29
C LYS A 16 -1.34 -3.33 21.59
N THR A 17 -2.35 -3.65 20.79
CA THR A 17 -3.12 -4.90 20.93
C THR A 17 -2.29 -6.07 20.37
N PRO A 18 -2.15 -7.19 21.10
CA PRO A 18 -1.50 -8.40 20.62
C PRO A 18 -2.18 -8.97 19.36
N VAL A 19 -1.40 -9.65 18.52
CA VAL A 19 -1.91 -10.26 17.27
C VAL A 19 -2.97 -11.33 17.55
N ASP A 20 -2.78 -12.11 18.62
CA ASP A 20 -3.72 -13.16 19.05
C ASP A 20 -5.11 -12.60 19.43
N ASP A 21 -5.16 -11.31 19.81
CA ASP A 21 -6.38 -10.57 20.13
C ASP A 21 -6.92 -9.77 18.92
N GLY A 22 -6.41 -10.02 17.71
CA GLY A 22 -6.79 -9.29 16.48
C GLY A 22 -6.11 -7.93 16.34
N GLY A 23 -5.11 -7.66 17.18
CA GLY A 23 -4.25 -6.49 17.07
C GLY A 23 -3.23 -6.59 15.93
N LEU A 24 -2.52 -5.49 15.71
CA LEU A 24 -1.44 -5.46 14.73
C LEU A 24 -0.10 -5.91 15.33
N GLY A 25 0.07 -5.73 16.65
CA GLY A 25 1.36 -5.90 17.31
C GLY A 25 2.40 -4.85 16.87
N PRO A 26 3.67 -5.01 17.28
CA PRO A 26 4.75 -4.10 16.90
C PRO A 26 5.02 -4.17 15.38
N ILE A 27 5.24 -3.00 14.77
CA ILE A 27 5.55 -2.86 13.34
C ILE A 27 6.74 -1.93 13.13
N ASP A 28 7.48 -2.15 12.05
CA ASP A 28 8.68 -1.38 11.69
C ASP A 28 8.42 -0.32 10.61
N TYR A 29 7.16 0.02 10.37
CA TYR A 29 6.76 1.01 9.38
C TYR A 29 5.65 1.93 9.90
N PRO A 30 5.56 3.16 9.40
CA PRO A 30 4.56 4.11 9.86
C PRO A 30 3.15 3.78 9.36
N LEU A 31 2.16 4.11 10.21
CA LEU A 31 0.75 4.20 9.85
C LEU A 31 0.31 5.67 9.83
N GLY A 32 -0.09 6.16 8.66
CA GLY A 32 -0.66 7.49 8.46
C GLY A 32 -2.15 7.51 8.80
N SER A 33 -2.58 8.63 9.38
CA SER A 33 -3.98 8.93 9.67
C SER A 33 -4.47 9.97 8.66
N ASP A 34 -5.42 9.58 7.81
CA ASP A 34 -6.12 10.44 6.85
C ASP A 34 -7.53 10.76 7.38
N ILE A 35 -7.61 11.29 8.59
CA ILE A 35 -8.89 11.58 9.26
C ILE A 35 -9.73 12.64 8.50
N THR A 36 -9.06 13.51 7.72
CA THR A 36 -9.71 14.50 6.85
C THR A 36 -10.20 13.89 5.53
N ARG A 37 -9.77 12.67 5.20
CA ARG A 37 -10.05 11.94 3.95
C ARG A 37 -9.50 12.62 2.70
N GLU A 38 -8.64 13.62 2.86
CA GLU A 38 -8.06 14.40 1.77
C GLU A 38 -7.08 13.55 0.97
N VAL A 39 -6.28 12.72 1.64
CA VAL A 39 -5.29 11.87 0.99
C VAL A 39 -5.99 10.77 0.19
N SER A 40 -6.95 10.06 0.79
CA SER A 40 -7.69 8.99 0.13
C SER A 40 -8.45 9.50 -1.09
N ARG A 41 -8.99 10.73 -1.02
CA ARG A 41 -9.64 11.40 -2.15
C ARG A 41 -8.65 11.79 -3.23
N ALA A 42 -7.51 12.39 -2.86
CA ALA A 42 -6.47 12.79 -3.80
C ALA A 42 -5.87 11.60 -4.58
N TYR A 43 -5.76 10.44 -3.92
CA TYR A 43 -5.31 9.19 -4.54
C TYR A 43 -6.43 8.42 -5.26
N GLY A 44 -7.66 8.95 -5.28
CA GLY A 44 -8.80 8.35 -5.99
C GLY A 44 -9.29 7.02 -5.39
N VAL A 45 -9.00 6.75 -4.12
CA VAL A 45 -9.33 5.48 -3.44
C VAL A 45 -10.44 5.62 -2.40
N LEU A 46 -10.89 6.83 -2.07
CA LEU A 46 -11.98 7.04 -1.11
C LEU A 46 -13.33 6.54 -1.65
N LEU A 47 -14.02 5.72 -0.85
CA LEU A 47 -15.44 5.44 -1.03
C LEU A 47 -16.24 6.50 -0.27
N GLU A 48 -16.72 7.51 -0.99
CA GLU A 48 -17.38 8.69 -0.41
C GLU A 48 -18.61 8.33 0.45
N ASP A 49 -19.37 7.32 0.03
CA ASP A 49 -20.56 6.83 0.72
C ASP A 49 -20.23 6.12 2.05
N LYS A 50 -19.05 5.51 2.16
CA LYS A 50 -18.62 4.74 3.33
C LYS A 50 -17.60 5.47 4.21
N GLY A 51 -16.95 6.50 3.69
CA GLY A 51 -15.90 7.23 4.39
C GLY A 51 -14.63 6.42 4.66
N ILE A 52 -14.40 5.35 3.89
CA ILE A 52 -13.22 4.47 3.97
C ILE A 52 -12.51 4.39 2.63
N ALA A 53 -11.23 4.04 2.62
CA ALA A 53 -10.49 3.82 1.38
C ALA A 53 -10.70 2.38 0.84
N GLN A 54 -10.73 2.24 -0.48
CA GLN A 54 -10.44 1.00 -1.17
C GLN A 54 -9.00 0.55 -0.89
N ARG A 55 -8.67 -0.69 -1.24
CA ARG A 55 -7.33 -1.24 -1.03
C ARG A 55 -6.37 -0.78 -2.13
N GLY A 56 -5.96 0.50 -2.06
CA GLY A 56 -4.95 1.08 -2.93
C GLY A 56 -3.53 0.74 -2.51
N LEU A 57 -2.65 0.49 -3.48
CA LEU A 57 -1.21 0.40 -3.30
C LEU A 57 -0.53 1.23 -4.38
N PHE A 58 0.46 2.02 -3.99
CA PHE A 58 1.20 2.92 -4.88
C PHE A 58 2.70 2.71 -4.65
N ILE A 59 3.47 2.59 -5.73
CA ILE A 59 4.93 2.69 -5.72
C ILE A 59 5.29 4.05 -6.28
N ILE A 60 5.97 4.85 -5.46
CA ILE A 60 6.35 6.24 -5.76
C ILE A 60 7.89 6.28 -5.77
N ASP A 61 8.46 6.86 -6.81
CA ASP A 61 9.92 7.01 -6.93
C ASP A 61 10.46 8.19 -6.08
N PRO A 62 11.79 8.35 -5.99
CA PRO A 62 12.39 9.45 -5.22
C PRO A 62 12.05 10.87 -5.74
N ASP A 63 11.62 11.00 -7.00
CA ASP A 63 11.19 12.28 -7.59
C ASP A 63 9.71 12.57 -7.33
N GLY A 64 9.02 11.68 -6.61
CA GLY A 64 7.61 11.82 -6.23
C GLY A 64 6.63 11.38 -7.32
N ILE A 65 7.09 10.65 -8.34
CA ILE A 65 6.24 10.19 -9.44
C ILE A 65 5.70 8.79 -9.14
N ILE A 66 4.41 8.58 -9.38
CA ILE A 66 3.78 7.26 -9.26
C ILE A 66 4.24 6.40 -10.44
N GLN A 67 4.96 5.32 -10.14
CA GLN A 67 5.47 4.36 -11.14
C GLN A 67 4.57 3.15 -11.30
N TYR A 68 3.80 2.82 -10.26
CA TYR A 68 2.86 1.71 -10.27
C TYR A 68 1.75 1.94 -9.26
N PHE A 69 0.53 1.55 -9.61
CA PHE A 69 -0.56 1.49 -8.66
C PHE A 69 -1.50 0.32 -8.95
N VAL A 70 -2.11 -0.20 -7.90
CA VAL A 70 -3.16 -1.21 -7.98
C VAL A 70 -4.24 -0.89 -6.96
N VAL A 71 -5.50 -1.02 -7.37
CA VAL A 71 -6.67 -0.84 -6.50
C VAL A 71 -7.48 -2.12 -6.55
N THR A 72 -7.71 -2.73 -5.38
CA THR A 72 -8.59 -3.90 -5.26
C THR A 72 -9.84 -3.56 -4.46
N ASN A 73 -10.92 -4.31 -4.72
CA ASN A 73 -12.13 -4.24 -3.91
C ASN A 73 -11.82 -4.70 -2.47
N LEU A 74 -12.67 -4.32 -1.51
CA LEU A 74 -12.51 -4.58 -0.08
C LEU A 74 -12.37 -6.07 0.24
N ASP A 75 -12.98 -6.94 -0.55
CA ASP A 75 -13.00 -8.39 -0.37
C ASP A 75 -11.75 -9.10 -0.92
N VAL A 76 -10.88 -8.39 -1.65
CA VAL A 76 -9.72 -8.99 -2.33
C VAL A 76 -8.41 -8.43 -1.75
N GLY A 77 -7.62 -9.32 -1.15
CA GLY A 77 -6.29 -9.02 -0.66
C GLY A 77 -5.29 -8.69 -1.78
N ARG A 78 -4.20 -8.00 -1.42
CA ARG A 78 -3.09 -7.69 -2.33
C ARG A 78 -1.99 -8.73 -2.20
N SER A 79 -1.20 -8.91 -3.26
CA SER A 79 -0.01 -9.77 -3.24
C SER A 79 1.24 -8.96 -2.87
N VAL A 80 1.91 -9.36 -1.78
CA VAL A 80 3.21 -8.79 -1.38
C VAL A 80 4.30 -9.20 -2.36
N GLU A 81 4.28 -10.44 -2.84
CA GLU A 81 5.25 -10.94 -3.81
C GLU A 81 5.20 -10.16 -5.12
N GLU A 82 4.00 -9.86 -5.61
CA GLU A 82 3.84 -9.07 -6.84
C GLU A 82 4.30 -7.63 -6.66
N THR A 83 3.99 -7.04 -5.50
CA THR A 83 4.46 -5.69 -5.16
C THR A 83 5.99 -5.63 -5.16
N LEU A 84 6.65 -6.63 -4.57
CA LEU A 84 8.11 -6.71 -4.52
C LEU A 84 8.70 -6.94 -5.92
N ARG A 85 8.10 -7.82 -6.72
CA ARG A 85 8.52 -8.10 -8.10
C ARG A 85 8.47 -6.84 -8.96
N VAL A 86 7.37 -6.08 -8.90
CA VAL A 86 7.22 -4.83 -9.64
C VAL A 86 8.21 -3.78 -9.16
N LEU A 87 8.42 -3.64 -7.84
CA LEU A 87 9.42 -2.73 -7.30
C LEU A 87 10.83 -3.04 -7.84
N GLN A 88 11.21 -4.32 -7.83
CA GLN A 88 12.51 -4.76 -8.34
C GLN A 88 12.62 -4.54 -9.86
N ALA A 89 11.54 -4.78 -10.62
CA ALA A 89 11.49 -4.54 -12.05
C ALA A 89 11.74 -3.05 -12.37
N LEU A 90 11.04 -2.15 -11.68
CA LEU A 90 11.20 -0.69 -11.80
C LEU A 90 12.65 -0.24 -11.50
N GLN A 91 13.33 -0.93 -10.59
CA GLN A 91 14.72 -0.62 -10.24
C GLN A 91 15.75 -1.12 -11.27
N THR A 92 15.40 -2.04 -12.17
CA THR A 92 16.34 -2.54 -13.20
C THR A 92 16.70 -1.48 -14.24
N ARG A 93 15.82 -0.49 -14.46
CA ARG A 93 15.91 0.51 -15.54
C ARG A 93 15.96 -0.09 -16.97
N GLY A 94 15.68 -1.38 -17.12
CA GLY A 94 15.60 -2.07 -18.40
C GLY A 94 14.18 -2.50 -18.75
N LEU A 95 14.02 -3.12 -19.91
CA LEU A 95 12.73 -3.63 -20.35
C LEU A 95 12.49 -5.02 -19.76
N CYS A 96 11.62 -5.09 -18.75
CA CYS A 96 11.17 -6.36 -18.17
C CYS A 96 10.06 -6.99 -19.02
N PRO A 97 10.20 -8.25 -19.48
CA PRO A 97 9.12 -8.97 -20.15
C PRO A 97 7.94 -9.29 -19.21
N LEU A 98 6.86 -9.83 -19.79
CA LEU A 98 5.73 -10.39 -19.02
C LEU A 98 6.24 -11.40 -17.98
N ASP A 99 5.65 -11.36 -16.78
CA ASP A 99 5.98 -12.25 -15.66
C ASP A 99 7.45 -12.27 -15.23
N TRP A 100 8.25 -11.27 -15.63
CA TRP A 100 9.66 -11.15 -15.26
C TRP A 100 9.87 -11.24 -13.76
N LYS A 101 10.89 -11.99 -13.34
CA LYS A 101 11.36 -12.11 -11.96
C LYS A 101 12.85 -11.73 -11.85
N PRO A 102 13.31 -11.35 -10.66
CA PRO A 102 14.74 -11.11 -10.43
C PRO A 102 15.60 -12.31 -10.87
N GLY A 103 16.58 -12.03 -11.73
CA GLY A 103 17.44 -13.05 -12.35
C GLY A 103 17.06 -13.41 -13.78
N ASP A 104 15.84 -13.11 -14.22
CA ASP A 104 15.42 -13.31 -15.62
C ASP A 104 16.10 -12.30 -16.55
N LYS A 105 16.26 -12.71 -17.81
CA LYS A 105 16.86 -11.87 -18.85
C LYS A 105 15.94 -10.68 -19.18
N LEU A 106 16.53 -9.49 -19.23
CA LEU A 106 15.88 -8.28 -19.74
C LEU A 106 15.82 -8.31 -21.28
N LEU A 107 14.88 -7.55 -21.86
CA LEU A 107 14.74 -7.36 -23.30
C LEU A 107 15.74 -6.30 -23.84
#